data_AF-A0ABC8Q7I9-F1
#
_entry.id   AF-A0ABC8Q7I9-F1
#
_cell.length_a   1.000
_cell.length_b   1.000
_cell.length_c   1.000
_cell.angle_alpha   90.00
_cell.angle_beta   90.00
_cell.angle_gamma   90.00
#
_symmetry.space_group_name_H-M   'P 1'
#
loop_
_entity.id
_entity.type
_entity.pdbx_description
1 polymer ?
#
loop_
_entity_poly.entity_id
_entity_poly.type
_entity_poly.pdbx_seq_one_letter_code
_entity_poly.pdbx_strand_id
1 'polypeptide(L)'
;MNIRSNVLVIRIVLLAVVSLIASLVATAALAAPPATVATCEGIKDAYPILGTQCANHYAKINHAPATAAERRETYSARIAVLEIFRKALLCNGMYGASKSAQQRFSSGEAGHLQALALLNAAMTGAGDPNVPALYTSADLNDVSINKQQCK
;
A
#
# COMPACT_ATOMS: atom_id res chain seq x y z
N MET A 1 57.71 40.94 1.94
CA MET A 1 56.98 39.71 1.54
C MET A 1 55.77 39.54 2.45
N ASN A 2 54.57 39.55 1.86
CA ASN A 2 53.26 39.53 2.54
C ASN A 2 52.95 38.13 3.09
N ILE A 3 53.11 37.91 4.40
CA ILE A 3 52.78 36.63 5.06
C ILE A 3 51.34 36.63 5.63
N ARG A 4 50.67 37.80 5.71
CA ARG A 4 49.33 37.93 6.33
C ARG A 4 48.16 37.46 5.45
N SER A 5 48.34 37.27 4.14
CA SER A 5 47.22 36.94 3.22
C SER A 5 46.87 35.46 3.14
N ASN A 6 47.74 34.54 3.56
CA ASN A 6 47.49 33.10 3.36
C ASN A 6 46.66 32.45 4.48
N VAL A 7 46.67 33.00 5.69
CA VAL A 7 45.96 32.39 6.84
C VAL A 7 44.44 32.57 6.74
N LEU A 8 44.00 33.68 6.14
CA LEU A 8 42.58 34.02 6.03
C LEU A 8 41.88 33.19 4.94
N VAL A 9 42.58 32.93 3.83
CA VAL A 9 42.08 32.10 2.73
C VAL A 9 41.92 30.64 3.17
N ILE A 10 42.86 30.11 3.94
CA ILE A 10 42.82 28.71 4.44
C ILE A 10 41.64 28.50 5.39
N ARG A 11 41.30 29.48 6.24
CA ARG A 11 40.16 29.37 7.18
C ARG A 11 38.80 29.41 6.48
N ILE A 12 38.67 30.18 5.40
CA ILE A 12 37.42 30.27 4.62
C ILE A 12 37.17 28.95 3.86
N VAL A 13 38.22 28.35 3.30
CA VAL A 13 38.11 27.06 2.60
C VAL A 13 37.70 25.93 3.56
N LEU A 14 38.24 25.90 4.78
CA LEU A 14 37.85 24.89 5.78
C LEU A 14 36.38 25.02 6.22
N LEU A 15 35.88 26.24 6.44
CA LEU A 15 34.48 26.48 6.83
C LEU A 15 33.49 26.13 5.71
N ALA A 16 33.87 26.35 4.44
CA ALA A 16 33.05 25.95 3.29
C ALA A 16 32.96 24.42 3.14
N VAL A 17 34.05 23.70 3.40
CA VAL A 17 34.08 22.22 3.31
C VAL A 17 33.30 21.57 4.46
N VAL A 18 33.35 22.13 5.69
CA VAL A 18 32.57 21.61 6.83
C VAL A 18 31.07 21.91 6.67
N SER A 19 30.70 23.04 6.03
CA SER A 19 29.29 23.37 5.77
C SER A 19 28.64 22.51 4.69
N LEU A 20 29.41 21.96 3.75
CA LEU A 20 28.89 21.08 2.70
C LEU A 20 28.56 19.66 3.19
N ILE A 21 29.17 19.21 4.29
CA ILE A 21 28.97 17.86 4.83
C ILE A 21 27.68 17.78 5.66
N ALA A 22 27.19 18.89 6.21
CA ALA A 22 25.94 18.93 6.98
C ALA A 22 24.66 18.80 6.12
N SER A 23 24.77 19.06 4.81
CA SER A 23 23.64 18.97 3.87
C SER A 23 23.41 17.58 3.27
N LEU A 24 24.23 16.58 3.62
CA LEU A 24 24.00 15.17 3.24
C LEU A 24 23.55 14.34 4.44
N VAL A 25 22.58 14.83 5.22
CA VAL A 25 21.59 13.88 5.76
C VAL A 25 20.70 13.54 4.57
N ALA A 26 21.22 12.69 3.69
CA ALA A 26 20.36 11.90 2.84
C ALA A 26 19.40 11.25 3.82
N THR A 27 18.16 11.73 3.86
CA THR A 27 17.04 10.89 4.25
C THR A 27 17.08 9.76 3.23
N ALA A 28 17.94 8.77 3.48
CA ALA A 28 17.65 7.40 3.16
C ALA A 28 16.30 7.21 3.84
N ALA A 29 15.24 7.46 3.08
CA ALA A 29 13.95 6.87 3.34
C ALA A 29 14.30 5.39 3.34
N LEU A 30 14.59 4.87 4.54
CA LEU A 30 14.73 3.45 4.81
C LEU A 30 13.50 2.89 4.13
N ALA A 31 13.73 2.20 3.02
CA ALA A 31 12.68 1.49 2.33
C ALA A 31 12.06 0.63 3.44
N ALA A 32 10.83 0.97 3.84
CA ALA A 32 10.17 0.24 4.89
C ALA A 32 10.23 -1.24 4.47
N PRO A 33 10.67 -2.13 5.38
CA PRO A 33 10.85 -3.54 5.02
C PRO A 33 9.54 -4.05 4.42
N PRO A 34 9.60 -4.89 3.37
CA PRO A 34 8.40 -5.35 2.70
C PRO A 34 7.43 -6.02 3.67
N ALA A 35 6.14 -5.90 3.40
CA ALA A 35 5.11 -6.53 4.22
C ALA A 35 5.27 -8.07 4.18
N THR A 36 5.45 -8.70 5.34
CA THR A 36 5.62 -10.16 5.45
C THR A 36 4.39 -10.89 5.97
N VAL A 37 3.42 -10.14 6.51
CA VAL A 37 2.17 -10.64 7.07
C VAL A 37 1.02 -10.11 6.23
N ALA A 38 0.23 -11.02 5.64
CA ALA A 38 -0.89 -10.70 4.75
C ALA A 38 -2.15 -10.35 5.55
N THR A 39 -2.08 -9.26 6.33
CA THR A 39 -3.20 -8.67 7.10
C THR A 39 -3.17 -7.16 6.95
N CYS A 40 -4.26 -6.45 7.29
CA CYS A 40 -4.25 -4.98 7.26
C CYS A 40 -3.18 -4.40 8.20
N GLU A 41 -2.96 -5.02 9.36
CA GLU A 41 -1.92 -4.69 10.32
C GLU A 41 -0.52 -4.94 9.74
N GLY A 42 -0.29 -6.10 9.13
CA GLY A 42 0.99 -6.42 8.48
C GLY A 42 1.30 -5.51 7.29
N ILE A 43 0.27 -5.08 6.56
CA ILE A 43 0.39 -4.03 5.55
C ILE A 43 0.71 -2.70 6.21
N LYS A 44 0.07 -2.35 7.34
CA LYS A 44 0.29 -1.08 8.04
C LYS A 44 1.71 -0.95 8.58
N ASP A 45 2.29 -2.04 9.06
CA ASP A 45 3.66 -2.05 9.59
C ASP A 45 4.71 -1.72 8.51
N ALA A 46 4.45 -2.12 7.26
CA ALA A 46 5.33 -1.84 6.12
C ALA A 46 4.93 -0.59 5.31
N TYR A 47 3.63 -0.40 5.10
CA TYR A 47 3.01 0.60 4.23
C TYR A 47 1.87 1.31 4.99
N PRO A 48 2.17 2.25 5.91
CA PRO A 48 1.21 2.79 6.87
C PRO A 48 -0.05 3.39 6.26
N ILE A 49 0.07 4.08 5.12
CA ILE A 49 -1.08 4.68 4.41
C ILE A 49 -2.00 3.57 3.89
N LEU A 50 -1.45 2.58 3.19
CA LEU A 50 -2.21 1.45 2.65
C LEU A 50 -2.85 0.63 3.77
N GLY A 51 -2.12 0.32 4.84
CA GLY A 51 -2.65 -0.48 5.94
C GLY A 51 -3.73 0.24 6.75
N THR A 52 -3.62 1.55 6.91
CA THR A 52 -4.68 2.37 7.53
C THR A 52 -5.95 2.37 6.67
N GLN A 53 -5.81 2.51 5.35
CA GLN A 53 -6.96 2.38 4.44
C GLN A 53 -7.56 0.98 4.50
N CYS A 54 -6.72 -0.06 4.56
CA CYS A 54 -7.14 -1.45 4.66
C CYS A 54 -8.04 -1.64 5.89
N ALA A 55 -7.58 -1.22 7.07
CA ALA A 55 -8.33 -1.34 8.31
C ALA A 55 -9.68 -0.58 8.25
N ASN A 56 -9.67 0.64 7.67
CA ASN A 56 -10.88 1.45 7.53
C ASN A 56 -11.92 0.81 6.60
N HIS A 57 -11.50 0.16 5.51
CA HIS A 57 -12.40 -0.56 4.62
C HIS A 57 -12.84 -1.89 5.23
N TYR A 58 -11.91 -2.62 5.87
CA TYR A 58 -12.22 -3.88 6.52
C TYR A 58 -13.29 -3.73 7.61
N ALA A 59 -13.25 -2.65 8.39
CA ALA A 59 -14.26 -2.33 9.40
C ALA A 59 -15.68 -2.13 8.84
N LYS A 60 -15.83 -1.90 7.53
CA LYS A 60 -17.14 -1.75 6.84
C LYS A 60 -17.66 -3.07 6.25
N ILE A 61 -16.90 -4.15 6.36
CA ILE A 61 -17.34 -5.46 5.86
C ILE A 61 -18.33 -6.03 6.88
N ASN A 62 -19.62 -5.97 6.57
CA ASN A 62 -20.63 -6.71 7.31
C ASN A 62 -20.59 -8.19 6.86
N HIS A 63 -20.40 -9.10 7.82
CA HIS A 63 -20.33 -10.55 7.56
C HIS A 63 -21.71 -11.21 7.39
N ALA A 64 -22.79 -10.49 7.73
CA ALA A 64 -24.18 -10.91 7.54
C ALA A 64 -25.06 -9.72 7.11
N PRO A 65 -24.85 -9.16 5.90
CA PRO A 65 -25.59 -7.98 5.43
C PRO A 65 -27.06 -8.34 5.11
N ALA A 66 -27.99 -7.73 5.85
CA ALA A 66 -29.42 -8.00 5.76
C ALA A 66 -30.12 -7.13 4.69
N THR A 67 -29.66 -5.89 4.53
CA THR A 67 -30.28 -4.94 3.59
C THR A 67 -29.51 -4.80 2.28
N ALA A 68 -30.17 -4.29 1.24
CA ALA A 68 -29.52 -3.98 -0.05
C ALA A 68 -28.38 -2.96 0.11
N ALA A 69 -28.56 -1.98 1.00
CA ALA A 69 -27.54 -0.99 1.31
C ALA A 69 -26.31 -1.63 1.97
N GLU A 70 -26.52 -2.48 2.96
CA GLU A 70 -25.44 -3.21 3.63
C GLU A 70 -24.70 -4.16 2.68
N ARG A 71 -25.41 -4.87 1.80
CA ARG A 71 -24.77 -5.73 0.79
C ARG A 71 -23.88 -4.92 -0.14
N ARG A 72 -24.35 -3.77 -0.62
CA ARG A 72 -23.57 -2.88 -1.51
C ARG A 72 -22.36 -2.27 -0.80
N GLU A 73 -22.51 -1.86 0.45
CA GLU A 73 -21.40 -1.35 1.26
C GLU A 73 -20.34 -2.45 1.50
N THR A 74 -20.76 -3.64 1.92
CA THR A 74 -19.88 -4.80 2.08
C THR A 74 -19.17 -5.15 0.78
N TYR A 75 -19.87 -5.09 -0.35
CA TYR A 75 -19.30 -5.37 -1.67
C TYR A 75 -18.16 -4.39 -2.00
N SER A 76 -18.42 -3.10 -1.84
CA SER A 76 -17.46 -2.03 -2.12
C SER A 76 -16.26 -2.09 -1.16
N ALA A 77 -16.51 -2.38 0.12
CA ALA A 77 -15.47 -2.55 1.13
C ALA A 77 -14.55 -3.74 0.82
N ARG A 78 -15.12 -4.87 0.37
CA ARG A 78 -14.35 -6.06 -0.03
C ARG A 78 -13.47 -5.80 -1.25
N ILE A 79 -13.94 -5.05 -2.25
CA ILE A 79 -13.12 -4.63 -3.39
C ILE A 79 -11.93 -3.81 -2.88
N ALA A 80 -12.19 -2.76 -2.08
CA ALA A 80 -11.14 -1.87 -1.60
C ALA A 80 -10.06 -2.62 -0.80
N VAL A 81 -10.45 -3.55 0.07
CA VAL A 81 -9.49 -4.40 0.80
C VAL A 81 -8.68 -5.26 -0.18
N LEU A 82 -9.32 -5.92 -1.14
CA LEU A 82 -8.64 -6.76 -2.13
C LEU A 82 -7.63 -5.95 -2.97
N GLU A 83 -8.01 -4.77 -3.43
CA GLU A 83 -7.11 -3.87 -4.15
C GLU A 83 -5.92 -3.43 -3.32
N ILE A 84 -6.11 -3.20 -2.02
CA ILE A 84 -5.01 -2.83 -1.12
C ILE A 84 -4.05 -4.01 -0.92
N PHE A 85 -4.55 -5.24 -0.80
CA PHE A 85 -3.70 -6.43 -0.77
C PHE A 85 -2.90 -6.58 -2.06
N ARG A 86 -3.53 -6.32 -3.22
CA ARG A 86 -2.86 -6.31 -4.51
C ARG A 86 -1.78 -5.24 -4.59
N LYS A 87 -2.07 -4.02 -4.11
CA LYS A 87 -1.09 -2.92 -4.03
C LYS A 87 0.07 -3.28 -3.11
N ALA A 88 -0.19 -3.90 -1.96
CA ALA A 88 0.84 -4.37 -1.04
C ALA A 88 1.74 -5.45 -1.68
N LEU A 89 1.16 -6.38 -2.45
CA LEU A 89 1.90 -7.34 -3.25
C LEU A 89 2.81 -6.66 -4.28
N LEU A 90 2.31 -5.65 -4.99
CA LEU A 90 3.11 -4.89 -5.96
C LEU A 90 4.25 -4.12 -5.27
N CYS A 91 3.99 -3.47 -4.14
CA CYS A 91 5.00 -2.83 -3.31
C CYS A 91 6.06 -3.82 -2.83
N ASN A 92 5.65 -5.02 -2.39
CA ASN A 92 6.56 -6.10 -2.03
C ASN A 92 7.49 -6.48 -3.19
N GLY A 93 6.97 -6.54 -4.43
CA GLY A 93 7.78 -6.74 -5.63
C GLY A 93 8.80 -5.62 -5.85
N MET A 94 8.40 -4.36 -5.69
CA MET A 94 9.27 -3.19 -5.86
C MET A 94 10.37 -3.06 -4.80
N TYR A 95 10.15 -3.61 -3.61
CA TYR A 95 11.10 -3.64 -2.51
C TYR A 95 11.87 -4.97 -2.38
N GLY A 96 11.70 -5.89 -3.34
CA GLY A 96 12.48 -7.13 -3.39
C GLY A 96 12.12 -8.15 -2.30
N ALA A 97 10.85 -8.19 -1.87
CA ALA A 97 10.37 -9.19 -0.93
C ALA A 97 10.61 -10.62 -1.45
N SER A 98 10.79 -11.58 -0.55
CA SER A 98 10.94 -12.99 -0.92
C SER A 98 9.71 -13.51 -1.68
N LYS A 99 9.91 -14.55 -2.50
CA LYS A 99 8.79 -15.24 -3.18
C LYS A 99 7.74 -15.73 -2.19
N SER A 100 8.15 -16.21 -1.01
CA SER A 100 7.23 -16.66 0.04
C SER A 100 6.40 -15.51 0.62
N ALA A 101 6.99 -14.32 0.82
CA ALA A 101 6.25 -13.15 1.26
C ALA A 101 5.24 -12.72 0.19
N GLN A 102 5.65 -12.64 -1.07
CA GLN A 102 4.74 -12.33 -2.19
C GLN A 102 3.60 -13.34 -2.30
N GLN A 103 3.88 -14.64 -2.18
CA GLN A 103 2.88 -15.70 -2.27
C GLN A 103 1.79 -15.60 -1.19
N ARG A 104 2.12 -15.16 0.02
CA ARG A 104 1.13 -14.98 1.11
C ARG A 104 0.06 -13.95 0.75
N PHE A 105 0.44 -12.91 0.00
CA PHE A 105 -0.50 -11.88 -0.46
C PHE A 105 -1.30 -12.37 -1.67
N SER A 106 -0.67 -13.06 -2.62
CA SER A 106 -1.39 -13.56 -3.81
C SER A 106 -2.35 -14.71 -3.50
N SER A 107 -2.05 -15.58 -2.51
CA SER A 107 -2.88 -16.76 -2.23
C SER A 107 -4.30 -16.45 -1.77
N GLY A 108 -4.53 -15.25 -1.20
CA GLY A 108 -5.85 -14.83 -0.75
C GLY A 108 -6.76 -14.29 -1.86
N GLU A 109 -6.19 -13.86 -3.00
CA GLU A 109 -6.92 -13.14 -4.05
C GLU A 109 -8.13 -13.93 -4.57
N ALA A 110 -7.94 -15.22 -4.86
CA ALA A 110 -9.00 -16.09 -5.39
C ALA A 110 -10.20 -16.23 -4.42
N GLY A 111 -9.93 -16.35 -3.11
CA GLY A 111 -11.00 -16.45 -2.11
C GLY A 111 -11.80 -15.16 -1.97
N HIS A 112 -11.13 -14.01 -2.05
CA HIS A 112 -11.81 -12.71 -2.06
C HIS A 112 -12.66 -12.50 -3.31
N LEU A 113 -12.15 -12.86 -4.50
CA LEU A 113 -12.91 -12.81 -5.75
C LEU A 113 -14.15 -13.73 -5.70
N GLN A 114 -14.02 -14.94 -5.14
CA GLN A 114 -15.16 -15.83 -4.93
C GLN A 114 -16.20 -15.22 -3.98
N ALA A 115 -15.76 -14.62 -2.87
CA ALA A 115 -16.66 -13.96 -1.92
C ALA A 115 -17.41 -12.78 -2.55
N LEU A 116 -16.74 -12.01 -3.43
CA LEU A 116 -17.38 -10.95 -4.22
C LEU A 116 -18.41 -11.55 -5.18
N ALA A 117 -18.08 -12.60 -5.93
CA ALA A 117 -19.02 -13.25 -6.84
C ALA A 117 -20.28 -13.76 -6.11
N LEU A 118 -20.12 -14.39 -4.95
CA LEU A 118 -21.23 -14.87 -4.12
C LEU A 118 -22.12 -13.72 -3.63
N LEU A 119 -21.51 -12.61 -3.17
CA LEU A 119 -22.26 -11.45 -2.71
C LEU A 119 -23.01 -10.77 -3.87
N ASN A 120 -22.40 -10.70 -5.05
CA ASN A 120 -23.04 -10.18 -6.26
C ASN A 120 -24.26 -11.01 -6.69
N ALA A 121 -24.10 -12.34 -6.70
CA ALA A 121 -25.19 -13.27 -6.97
C ALA A 121 -26.32 -13.14 -5.92
N ALA A 122 -25.98 -12.97 -4.64
CA ALA A 122 -26.97 -12.75 -3.58
C ALA A 122 -27.73 -11.44 -3.76
N MET A 123 -27.07 -10.34 -4.12
CA MET A 123 -27.72 -9.07 -4.45
C MET A 123 -28.68 -9.20 -5.64
N THR A 124 -28.25 -9.92 -6.69
CA THR A 124 -29.08 -10.21 -7.87
C THR A 124 -30.30 -11.05 -7.51
N GLY A 125 -30.11 -12.15 -6.79
CA GLY A 125 -31.18 -13.06 -6.39
C GLY A 125 -32.19 -12.42 -5.42
N ALA A 126 -31.76 -11.46 -4.60
CA ALA A 126 -32.63 -10.68 -3.72
C ALA A 126 -33.40 -9.56 -4.45
N GLY A 127 -33.07 -9.28 -5.72
CA GLY A 127 -33.68 -8.18 -6.48
C GLY A 127 -33.24 -6.80 -6.00
N ASP A 128 -32.00 -6.66 -5.52
CA ASP A 128 -31.50 -5.38 -5.02
C ASP A 128 -31.45 -4.33 -6.14
N PRO A 129 -31.83 -3.07 -5.87
CA PRO A 129 -31.62 -2.00 -6.83
C PRO A 129 -30.12 -1.72 -6.99
N ASN A 130 -29.69 -1.37 -8.21
CA ASN A 130 -28.31 -0.96 -8.52
C ASN A 130 -27.24 -1.99 -8.10
N VAL A 131 -27.41 -3.26 -8.48
CA VAL A 131 -26.37 -4.29 -8.30
C VAL A 131 -25.11 -3.88 -9.07
N PRO A 132 -23.93 -3.81 -8.43
CA PRO A 132 -22.68 -3.49 -9.12
C PRO A 132 -22.33 -4.51 -10.19
N ALA A 133 -21.53 -4.12 -11.18
CA ALA A 133 -20.88 -5.07 -12.07
C ALA A 133 -20.00 -6.04 -11.26
N LEU A 134 -19.89 -7.28 -11.73
CA LEU A 134 -19.07 -8.29 -11.09
C LEU A 134 -17.59 -7.89 -11.19
N TYR A 135 -16.93 -7.74 -10.04
CA TYR A 135 -15.47 -7.58 -9.95
C TYR A 135 -14.77 -8.92 -10.17
N THR A 136 -13.81 -8.95 -11.09
CA THR A 136 -13.16 -10.17 -11.59
C THR A 136 -11.64 -10.12 -11.41
N SER A 137 -10.96 -11.21 -11.79
CA SER A 137 -9.51 -11.23 -11.88
C SER A 137 -8.95 -10.22 -12.89
N ALA A 138 -9.72 -9.85 -13.93
CA ALA A 138 -9.27 -8.84 -14.89
C ALA A 138 -9.16 -7.47 -14.21
N ASP A 139 -10.21 -7.06 -13.48
CA ASP A 139 -10.23 -5.82 -12.71
C ASP A 139 -9.10 -5.79 -11.66
N LEU A 140 -8.86 -6.92 -10.99
CA LEU A 140 -7.76 -7.05 -10.02
C LEU A 140 -6.38 -6.94 -10.67
N ASN A 141 -6.21 -7.45 -11.88
CA ASN A 141 -4.94 -7.40 -12.61
C ASN A 141 -4.63 -5.99 -13.14
N ASP A 142 -5.65 -5.17 -13.36
CA ASP A 142 -5.52 -3.77 -13.79
C ASP A 142 -5.10 -2.85 -12.63
N VAL A 143 -5.16 -3.33 -11.38
CA VAL A 143 -4.67 -2.58 -10.21
C VAL A 143 -3.17 -2.34 -10.35
N SER A 144 -2.79 -1.07 -10.30
CA SER A 144 -1.41 -0.63 -10.35
C SER A 144 -1.09 0.33 -9.21
N ILE A 145 0.21 0.46 -8.92
CA ILE A 145 0.77 1.38 -7.93
C ILE A 145 2.21 1.71 -8.32
N ASN A 146 2.71 2.87 -7.90
CA ASN A 146 4.12 3.21 -8.03
C ASN A 146 4.83 3.19 -6.66
N LYS A 147 6.17 3.21 -6.69
CA LYS A 147 6.99 3.09 -5.47
C LYS A 147 6.76 4.23 -4.48
N GLN A 148 6.40 5.43 -4.93
CA GLN A 148 6.13 6.57 -4.05
C GLN A 148 4.86 6.36 -3.22
N GLN A 149 3.88 5.61 -3.73
CA GLN A 149 2.64 5.29 -3.05
C GLN A 149 2.78 4.13 -2.05
N CYS A 150 3.93 3.46 -1.99
CA CYS A 150 4.24 2.40 -1.04
C CYS A 150 4.88 2.93 0.27
N LYS A 151 4.68 4.20 0.60
CA LYS A 151 5.28 4.86 1.76
C LYS A 151 4.26 5.07 2.88
#